data_AF-A0A960JQA2-F1
#
_entry.id   AF-A0A960JQA2-F1
#
_cell.length_a   1.000
_cell.length_b   1.000
_cell.length_c   1.000
_cell.angle_alpha   90.00
_cell.angle_beta   90.00
_cell.angle_gamma   90.00
#
_symmetry.space_group_name_H-M   'P 1'
#
loop_
_entity.id
_entity.type
_entity.pdbx_description
1 polymer ?
#
loop_
_entity_poly.entity_id
_entity_poly.type
_entity_poly.pdbx_seq_one_letter_code
_entity_poly.pdbx_strand_id
1 'polypeptide(L)'
;LVSAPLTGRMERLAAEERFEEAAATRDRLAAYTSALRRSQRCETLRAAALVRLSTPDGSVVELHHGVAVRWCDPDGSWRVAEAGPEVAPPGVPLTRAMADELITVASWIDRYGSDCRLEHVDGTWASPWPPPPTVAPRRPAEGTGPRRRASRPAVG
;
A
#
# COMPACT_ATOMS: atom_id res chain seq x y z
N LEU A 1 -3.55 1.80 21.35
CA LEU A 1 -2.75 1.63 20.10
C LEU A 1 -1.42 2.37 20.25
N VAL A 2 -0.33 1.87 19.66
CA VAL A 2 1.03 2.44 19.77
C VAL A 2 1.11 3.90 19.26
N SER A 3 0.17 4.34 18.41
CA SER A 3 0.09 5.73 17.90
C SER A 3 -0.49 6.73 18.90
N ALA A 4 -1.14 6.29 19.98
CA ALA A 4 -1.87 7.16 20.91
C ALA A 4 -1.03 8.30 21.51
N PRO A 5 0.26 8.10 21.87
CA PRO A 5 1.09 9.19 22.39
C PRO A 5 1.33 10.32 21.38
N LEU A 6 1.51 9.99 20.10
CA LEU A 6 1.69 11.00 19.04
C LEU A 6 0.38 11.74 18.74
N THR A 7 -0.75 11.02 18.76
CA THR A 7 -2.08 11.62 18.64
C THR A 7 -2.34 12.62 19.77
N GLY A 8 -2.15 12.20 21.03
CA GLY A 8 -2.37 13.09 22.18
C GLY A 8 -1.41 14.30 22.21
N ARG A 9 -0.17 14.11 21.74
CA ARG A 9 0.78 15.24 21.58
C ARG A 9 0.31 16.24 20.52
N MET A 10 -0.19 15.75 19.38
CA MET A 10 -0.72 16.61 18.31
C MET A 10 -1.91 17.43 18.80
N GLU A 11 -2.88 16.79 19.47
CA GLU A 11 -4.08 17.42 20.01
C GLU A 11 -3.74 18.49 21.05
N ARG A 12 -2.81 18.20 21.97
CA ARG A 12 -2.34 19.16 22.96
C ARG A 12 -1.69 20.39 22.32
N LEU A 13 -0.78 20.19 21.36
CA LEU A 13 -0.12 21.30 20.66
C LEU A 13 -1.13 22.16 19.88
N ALA A 14 -2.17 21.55 19.32
CA ALA A 14 -3.23 22.28 18.64
C ALA A 14 -4.07 23.11 19.63
N ALA A 15 -4.38 22.58 20.82
CA ALA A 15 -5.09 23.29 21.88
C ALA A 15 -4.28 24.45 22.47
N GLU A 16 -2.94 24.34 22.47
CA GLU A 16 -2.01 25.41 22.88
C GLU A 16 -1.77 26.47 21.77
N GLU A 17 -2.52 26.44 20.66
CA GLU A 17 -2.34 27.30 19.47
C GLU A 17 -0.96 27.18 18.80
N ARG A 18 -0.22 26.11 19.09
CA ARG A 18 1.10 25.81 18.53
C ARG A 18 0.97 25.04 17.22
N PHE A 19 0.30 25.64 16.26
CA PHE A 19 -0.13 24.95 15.03
C PHE A 19 1.00 24.33 14.21
N GLU A 20 2.17 24.96 14.17
CA GLU A 20 3.30 24.43 13.38
C GLU A 20 3.88 23.15 14.01
N GLU A 21 3.97 23.11 15.34
CA GLU A 21 4.43 21.91 16.04
C GLU A 21 3.38 20.79 16.00
N ALA A 22 2.10 21.15 16.05
CA ALA A 22 1.01 20.21 15.84
C ALA A 22 1.08 19.62 14.41
N ALA A 23 1.32 20.45 13.38
CA ALA A 23 1.50 20.00 12.01
C ALA A 23 2.71 19.07 11.85
N ALA A 24 3.87 19.42 12.42
CA ALA A 24 5.04 18.56 12.41
C ALA A 24 4.78 17.21 13.13
N THR A 25 3.98 17.22 14.20
CA THR A 25 3.60 15.99 14.91
C THR A 25 2.63 15.14 14.07
N ARG A 26 1.65 15.75 13.39
CA ARG A 26 0.76 15.07 12.45
C ARG A 26 1.55 14.43 11.31
N ASP A 27 2.52 15.14 10.73
CA ASP A 27 3.28 14.63 9.59
C ASP A 27 4.16 13.43 9.99
N ARG A 28 4.76 13.45 11.19
CA ARG A 28 5.43 12.27 11.78
C ARG A 28 4.46 11.12 12.01
N LEU A 29 3.28 11.40 12.55
CA LEU A 29 2.26 10.37 12.78
C LEU A 29 1.80 9.75 11.45
N ALA A 30 1.58 10.55 10.41
CA ALA A 30 1.23 10.09 9.07
C ALA A 30 2.33 9.21 8.44
N ALA A 31 3.60 9.60 8.59
CA ALA A 31 4.74 8.79 8.14
C ALA A 31 4.79 7.44 8.88
N TYR A 32 4.61 7.45 10.21
CA TYR A 32 4.59 6.24 11.03
C TYR A 32 3.45 5.29 10.68
N THR A 33 2.20 5.78 10.59
CA THR A 33 1.04 4.93 10.26
C THR A 33 1.11 4.39 8.85
N SER A 34 1.68 5.16 7.91
CA SER A 34 1.94 4.69 6.54
C SER A 34 2.99 3.58 6.49
N ALA A 35 4.08 3.72 7.26
CA ALA A 35 5.10 2.68 7.37
C ALA A 35 4.53 1.40 8.02
N LEU A 36 3.76 1.53 9.10
CA LEU A 36 3.11 0.41 9.77
C LEU A 36 2.14 -0.32 8.84
N ARG A 37 1.32 0.42 8.07
CA ARG A 37 0.39 -0.17 7.09
C ARG A 37 1.13 -0.97 6.01
N ARG A 38 2.24 -0.43 5.50
CA ARG A 38 3.09 -1.12 4.53
C ARG A 38 3.68 -2.40 5.13
N SER A 39 4.20 -2.35 6.37
CA SER A 39 4.73 -3.51 7.07
C SER A 39 3.68 -4.61 7.25
N GLN A 40 2.50 -4.25 7.77
CA GLN A 40 1.41 -5.21 7.98
C GLN A 40 0.94 -5.88 6.68
N ARG A 41 0.88 -5.12 5.57
CA ARG A 41 0.57 -5.69 4.25
C ARG A 41 1.63 -6.68 3.78
N CYS A 42 2.90 -6.33 3.89
CA CYS A 42 3.99 -7.24 3.52
C CYS A 42 3.98 -8.51 4.39
N GLU A 43 3.75 -8.38 5.69
CA GLU A 43 3.63 -9.52 6.61
C GLU A 43 2.44 -10.41 6.25
N THR A 44 1.27 -9.83 5.97
CA THR A 44 0.06 -10.58 5.61
C THR A 44 0.28 -11.38 4.32
N LEU A 45 0.89 -10.75 3.30
CA LEU A 45 1.20 -11.44 2.04
C LEU A 45 2.23 -12.55 2.24
N ARG A 46 3.26 -12.31 3.06
CA ARG A 46 4.30 -13.31 3.35
C ARG A 46 3.80 -14.48 4.19
N ALA A 47 2.79 -14.26 5.04
CA ALA A 47 2.23 -15.26 5.95
C ALA A 47 1.48 -16.38 5.22
N ALA A 48 0.94 -16.11 4.04
CA ALA A 48 0.41 -17.16 3.18
C ALA A 48 1.53 -17.79 2.37
N ALA A 49 1.67 -19.10 2.48
CA ALA A 49 2.69 -19.84 1.73
C ALA A 49 2.38 -19.84 0.23
N LEU A 50 1.11 -20.04 -0.12
CA LEU A 50 0.64 -20.05 -1.50
C LEU A 50 -0.75 -19.42 -1.57
N VAL A 51 -0.97 -18.54 -2.53
CA VAL A 51 -2.31 -18.04 -2.85
C VAL A 51 -2.57 -18.06 -4.34
N ARG A 52 -3.77 -18.48 -4.72
CA ARG A 52 -4.28 -18.35 -6.10
C ARG A 52 -5.47 -17.41 -6.15
N LEU A 53 -5.37 -16.43 -7.04
CA LEU A 53 -6.42 -15.46 -7.32
C LEU A 53 -6.78 -15.57 -8.79
N SER A 54 -8.06 -15.77 -9.08
CA SER A 54 -8.57 -15.64 -10.44
C SER A 54 -9.11 -14.24 -10.68
N THR A 55 -8.74 -13.62 -11.80
CA THR A 55 -9.21 -12.31 -12.24
C THR A 55 -10.50 -12.41 -13.05
N PRO A 56 -11.24 -11.30 -13.24
CA PRO A 56 -12.49 -11.30 -14.01
C PRO A 56 -12.37 -11.75 -15.48
N ASP A 57 -11.18 -11.60 -16.08
CA ASP A 57 -10.87 -12.02 -17.44
C ASP A 57 -10.58 -13.53 -17.57
N GLY A 58 -10.62 -14.27 -16.45
CA GLY A 58 -10.36 -15.71 -16.41
C GLY A 58 -8.90 -16.09 -16.19
N SER A 59 -7.99 -15.12 -16.09
CA SER A 59 -6.60 -15.39 -15.74
C SER A 59 -6.47 -15.81 -14.27
N VAL A 60 -5.41 -16.56 -13.94
CA VAL A 60 -5.10 -16.96 -12.56
C VAL A 60 -3.68 -16.55 -12.23
N VAL A 61 -3.46 -15.88 -11.10
CA VAL A 61 -2.11 -15.61 -10.57
C VAL A 61 -1.85 -16.49 -9.35
N GLU A 62 -0.67 -17.11 -9.31
CA GLU A 62 -0.18 -17.83 -8.14
C GLU A 62 0.95 -17.04 -7.47
N LEU A 63 0.76 -16.77 -6.18
CA LEU A 63 1.68 -16.04 -5.33
C LEU A 63 2.28 -17.01 -4.31
N HIS A 64 3.61 -17.03 -4.15
CA HIS A 64 4.30 -17.75 -3.08
C HIS A 64 4.90 -16.75 -2.10
N HIS A 65 4.49 -16.81 -0.83
CA HIS A 65 4.89 -15.82 0.18
C HIS A 65 4.72 -14.36 -0.30
N GLY A 66 3.67 -14.11 -1.08
CA GLY A 66 3.33 -12.81 -1.65
C GLY A 66 4.06 -12.42 -2.94
N VAL A 67 4.96 -13.26 -3.46
CA VAL A 67 5.69 -13.04 -4.73
C VAL A 67 4.98 -13.77 -5.85
N ALA A 68 4.73 -13.11 -6.99
CA ALA A 68 4.15 -13.78 -8.15
C ALA A 68 5.15 -14.75 -8.80
N VAL A 69 4.80 -16.03 -8.83
CA VAL A 69 5.69 -17.09 -9.35
C VAL A 69 5.22 -17.66 -10.68
N ARG A 70 3.91 -17.65 -10.94
CA ARG A 70 3.34 -18.06 -12.23
C ARG A 70 1.95 -17.49 -12.42
N TRP A 71 1.53 -17.42 -13.67
CA TRP A 71 0.18 -17.07 -14.05
C TRP A 71 -0.36 -18.01 -15.12
N CYS A 72 -1.66 -18.18 -15.13
CA CYS A 72 -2.42 -18.90 -16.14
C CYS A 72 -3.16 -17.87 -16.98
N ASP A 73 -2.94 -17.88 -18.28
CA ASP A 73 -3.74 -17.08 -19.21
C ASP A 73 -5.17 -17.67 -19.32
N PRO A 74 -6.17 -16.90 -19.80
CA PRO A 74 -7.56 -17.36 -19.89
C PRO A 74 -7.76 -18.61 -20.78
N ASP A 75 -6.78 -18.94 -21.62
CA ASP A 75 -6.76 -20.14 -22.46
C ASP A 75 -6.28 -21.41 -21.72
N GLY A 76 -5.92 -21.28 -20.44
CA GLY A 76 -5.43 -22.37 -19.60
C GLY A 76 -3.90 -22.57 -19.67
N SER A 77 -3.17 -21.74 -20.42
CA SER A 77 -1.72 -21.87 -20.55
C SER A 77 -1.00 -21.27 -19.34
N TRP A 78 -0.11 -22.06 -18.72
CA TRP A 78 0.69 -21.61 -17.58
C TRP A 78 2.03 -21.04 -18.00
N ARG A 79 2.40 -19.92 -17.39
CA ARG A 79 3.67 -19.22 -17.59
C ARG A 79 4.32 -18.94 -16.25
N VAL A 80 5.63 -19.14 -16.17
CA VAL A 80 6.42 -18.93 -14.94
C VAL A 80 7.06 -17.55 -15.00
N ALA A 81 7.12 -16.85 -13.87
CA ALA A 81 7.86 -15.60 -13.77
C ALA A 81 9.36 -15.87 -13.99
N GLU A 82 9.93 -15.27 -15.04
CA GLU A 82 11.31 -15.54 -15.46
C GLU A 82 12.35 -15.01 -14.46
N ALA A 83 12.02 -13.96 -13.70
CA ALA A 83 12.88 -13.39 -12.67
C ALA A 83 12.05 -12.72 -11.57
N GLY A 84 11.89 -13.41 -10.44
CA GLY A 84 11.34 -12.86 -9.20
C GLY A 84 12.43 -12.68 -8.14
N PRO A 85 12.18 -11.88 -7.08
CA PRO A 85 13.10 -11.84 -5.94
C PRO A 85 13.18 -13.21 -5.26
N GLU A 86 14.34 -13.53 -4.69
CA GLU A 86 14.47 -14.70 -3.82
C GLU A 86 13.53 -14.54 -2.61
N VAL A 87 12.72 -15.57 -2.37
CA VAL A 87 11.78 -15.59 -1.26
C VAL A 87 12.55 -15.88 0.03
N ALA A 88 12.75 -14.84 0.85
CA ALA A 88 13.38 -15.00 2.14
C ALA A 88 12.48 -15.81 3.11
N PRO A 89 13.04 -16.73 3.91
CA PRO A 89 12.27 -17.47 4.91
C PRO A 89 11.51 -16.55 5.89
N PRO A 90 10.41 -17.04 6.49
CA PRO A 90 9.74 -16.33 7.58
C PRO A 90 10.71 -15.95 8.71
N GLY A 91 10.50 -14.78 9.32
CA GLY A 91 11.35 -14.27 10.39
C GLY A 91 12.66 -13.59 9.95
N VAL A 92 13.07 -13.75 8.69
CA VAL A 92 14.20 -12.99 8.12
C VAL A 92 13.73 -11.60 7.66
N PRO A 93 14.54 -10.53 7.84
CA PRO A 93 14.24 -9.22 7.26
C PRO A 93 14.08 -9.29 5.73
N LEU A 94 13.13 -8.50 5.20
CA LEU A 94 12.92 -8.43 3.76
C LEU A 94 14.14 -7.81 3.07
N THR A 95 14.57 -8.41 1.97
CA THR A 95 15.46 -7.74 1.02
C THR A 95 14.70 -6.60 0.34
N ARG A 96 15.44 -5.63 -0.22
CA ARG A 96 14.81 -4.55 -0.99
C ARG A 96 13.95 -5.08 -2.14
N ALA A 97 14.46 -6.03 -2.90
CA ALA A 97 13.76 -6.59 -4.06
C ALA A 97 12.45 -7.29 -3.65
N MET A 98 12.47 -8.04 -2.54
CA MET A 98 11.26 -8.67 -2.01
C MET A 98 10.27 -7.61 -1.48
N ALA A 99 10.74 -6.56 -0.82
CA ALA A 99 9.88 -5.47 -0.37
C ALA A 99 9.20 -4.74 -1.55
N ASP A 100 9.96 -4.43 -2.61
CA ASP A 100 9.44 -3.76 -3.82
C ASP A 100 8.36 -4.63 -4.51
N GLU A 101 8.59 -5.95 -4.60
CA GLU A 101 7.62 -6.91 -5.14
C GLU A 101 6.35 -6.99 -4.29
N LEU A 102 6.48 -7.16 -2.96
CA LEU A 102 5.33 -7.25 -2.06
C LEU A 102 4.48 -5.96 -2.06
N ILE A 103 5.12 -4.79 -2.18
CA ILE A 103 4.42 -3.51 -2.31
C ILE A 103 3.67 -3.44 -3.66
N THR A 104 4.27 -3.97 -4.73
CA THR A 104 3.66 -4.04 -6.06
C THR A 104 2.43 -4.93 -6.05
N VAL A 105 2.55 -6.15 -5.53
CA VAL A 105 1.45 -7.10 -5.36
C VAL A 105 0.36 -6.53 -4.45
N ALA A 106 0.73 -5.94 -3.30
CA ALA A 106 -0.24 -5.28 -2.42
C ALA A 106 -1.01 -4.16 -3.13
N SER A 107 -0.33 -3.35 -3.94
CA SER A 107 -0.97 -2.27 -4.71
C SER A 107 -1.90 -2.79 -5.79
N TRP A 108 -1.55 -3.92 -6.42
CA TRP A 108 -2.42 -4.60 -7.37
C TRP A 108 -3.67 -5.18 -6.68
N ILE A 109 -3.52 -5.86 -5.54
CA ILE A 109 -4.64 -6.38 -4.74
C ILE A 109 -5.54 -5.23 -4.25
N ASP A 110 -4.97 -4.14 -3.73
CA ASP A 110 -5.75 -2.97 -3.27
C ASP A 110 -6.60 -2.38 -4.42
N ARG A 111 -6.14 -2.51 -5.67
CA ARG A 111 -6.82 -1.94 -6.85
C ARG A 111 -7.84 -2.89 -7.49
N TYR A 112 -7.53 -4.17 -7.58
CA TYR A 112 -8.30 -5.15 -8.37
C TYR A 112 -8.83 -6.32 -7.56
N GLY A 113 -8.41 -6.44 -6.29
CA GLY A 113 -8.71 -7.59 -5.45
C GLY A 113 -10.20 -7.77 -5.13
N SER A 114 -11.01 -6.69 -5.17
CA SER A 114 -12.46 -6.77 -4.99
C SER A 114 -13.16 -7.55 -6.11
N ASP A 115 -12.56 -7.56 -7.29
CA ASP A 115 -13.11 -8.21 -8.49
C ASP A 115 -12.49 -9.60 -8.70
N CYS A 116 -11.40 -9.89 -7.97
CA CYS A 116 -10.76 -11.20 -7.99
C CYS A 116 -11.50 -12.19 -7.10
N ARG A 117 -11.50 -13.46 -7.50
CA ARG A 117 -11.96 -14.57 -6.66
C ARG A 117 -10.76 -15.29 -6.06
N LEU A 118 -10.81 -15.53 -4.75
CA LEU A 118 -9.85 -16.34 -4.03
C LEU A 118 -10.10 -17.82 -4.32
N GLU A 119 -9.18 -18.49 -5.01
CA GLU A 119 -9.33 -19.90 -5.40
C GLU A 119 -8.66 -20.83 -4.40
N HIS A 120 -7.51 -20.44 -3.86
CA HIS A 120 -6.74 -21.26 -2.93
C HIS A 120 -5.89 -20.39 -2.00
N VAL A 121 -5.75 -20.82 -0.74
CA VAL A 121 -4.81 -20.26 0.24
C VAL A 121 -4.21 -21.38 1.08
N ASP A 122 -2.88 -21.43 1.12
CA ASP A 122 -2.12 -22.15 2.14
C ASP A 122 -1.59 -21.17 3.18
N GLY A 123 -1.88 -21.42 4.45
CA GLY A 123 -1.49 -20.55 5.57
C GLY A 123 -2.56 -19.52 5.93
N THR A 124 -2.15 -18.31 6.36
CA THR A 124 -3.07 -17.27 6.82
C THR A 124 -3.04 -16.06 5.90
N TRP A 125 -4.17 -15.80 5.23
CA TRP A 125 -4.41 -14.61 4.40
C TRP A 125 -5.38 -13.65 5.12
N ALA A 126 -5.04 -13.30 6.35
CA ALA A 126 -5.74 -12.28 7.12
C ALA A 126 -4.73 -11.61 8.04
N SER A 127 -4.77 -10.28 8.10
CA SER A 127 -3.94 -9.55 9.06
C SER A 127 -4.40 -9.90 10.48
N PRO A 128 -3.50 -10.35 11.38
CA PRO A 128 -3.83 -10.50 12.80
C PRO A 128 -3.94 -9.15 13.51
N TRP A 129 -3.52 -8.07 12.85
CA TRP A 129 -3.49 -6.72 13.38
C TRP A 129 -4.67 -5.89 12.86
N PRO A 130 -5.25 -5.03 13.70
CA PRO A 130 -6.21 -4.05 13.23
C PRO A 130 -5.53 -3.07 12.26
N PRO A 131 -6.28 -2.54 11.26
CA PRO A 131 -5.74 -1.58 10.33
C PRO A 131 -5.20 -0.34 11.10
N PRO A 132 -4.02 0.19 10.73
CA PRO A 132 -3.52 1.41 11.34
C PRO A 132 -4.49 2.56 11.11
N PRO A 133 -4.53 3.56 12.01
CA PRO A 133 -5.37 4.73 11.80
C PRO A 133 -4.94 5.48 10.54
N THR A 134 -5.91 6.00 9.81
CA THR A 134 -5.67 6.87 8.65
C THR A 134 -5.41 8.28 9.17
N VAL A 135 -4.23 8.83 8.82
CA VAL A 135 -3.86 10.20 9.16
C VAL A 135 -3.54 10.91 7.86
N ALA A 136 -4.39 11.85 7.48
CA ALA A 136 -4.18 12.62 6.28
C ALA A 136 -2.93 13.51 6.46
N PRO A 137 -1.91 13.40 5.60
CA PRO A 137 -0.80 14.35 5.61
C PRO A 137 -1.31 15.75 5.25
N ARG A 138 -0.52 16.80 5.53
CA ARG A 138 -0.82 18.14 5.00
C ARG A 138 -1.00 17.99 3.49
N ARG A 139 -2.15 18.41 2.95
CA ARG A 139 -2.23 18.70 1.52
C ARG A 139 -1.17 19.79 1.28
N PRO A 140 -0.22 19.62 0.36
CA PRO A 140 0.60 20.74 -0.07
C PRO A 140 -0.36 21.86 -0.44
N ALA A 141 -0.10 23.10 0.00
CA ALA A 141 -0.85 24.23 -0.51
C ALA A 141 -0.74 24.15 -2.03
N GLU A 142 -1.86 23.86 -2.72
CA GLU A 142 -1.93 23.99 -4.16
C GLU A 142 -1.49 25.42 -4.43
N GLY A 143 -0.30 25.57 -5.02
CA GLY A 143 0.22 26.87 -5.38
C GLY A 143 -0.86 27.55 -6.20
N THR A 144 -1.31 28.72 -5.74
CA THR A 144 -2.13 29.65 -6.50
C THR A 144 -1.34 30.00 -7.77
N GLY A 145 -1.44 29.15 -8.79
CA GLY A 145 -0.86 29.40 -10.09
C GLY A 145 -1.44 30.71 -10.63
N PRO A 146 -0.65 31.52 -11.36
CA PRO A 146 -1.10 32.81 -11.83
C PRO A 146 -2.35 32.61 -12.70
N ARG A 147 -3.46 33.27 -12.34
CA ARG A 147 -4.68 33.32 -13.15
C ARG A 147 -4.27 33.80 -14.55
N ARG A 148 -4.36 32.93 -15.55
CA ARG A 148 -4.16 33.31 -16.97
C ARG A 148 -5.08 34.49 -17.26
N ARG A 149 -4.49 35.65 -17.54
CA ARG A 149 -5.20 36.84 -18.01
C ARG A 149 -5.83 36.47 -19.35
N ALA A 150 -7.15 36.56 -19.46
CA ALA A 150 -7.84 36.40 -20.73
C ALA A 150 -7.32 37.46 -21.72
N SER A 151 -6.78 37.02 -22.84
CA SER A 151 -6.40 37.87 -23.95
C SER A 151 -7.66 38.50 -24.54
N ARG A 152 -7.73 39.84 -24.55
CA ARG A 152 -8.75 40.59 -25.30
C ARG A 152 -8.58 40.28 -26.80
N PRO A 153 -9.64 40.00 -27.55
CA PRO A 153 -9.53 39.90 -29.00
C PRO A 153 -9.21 41.29 -29.58
N ALA A 154 -8.27 41.31 -30.53
CA ALA A 154 -7.98 42.47 -31.35
C ALA A 154 -9.17 42.72 -32.28
N VAL A 155 -9.69 43.95 -32.25
CA VAL A 155 -10.64 44.44 -33.26
C VAL A 155 -9.78 44.87 -34.46
N GLY A 156 -10.00 44.22 -35.60
CA GLY A 156 -9.57 44.65 -36.92
C GLY A 156 -10.81 44.83 -37.80
#